data_AF-A0A8T4FAS8-F1
#
_entry.id   AF-A0A8T4FAS8-F1
#
_cell.length_a   1.000
_cell.length_b   1.000
_cell.length_c   1.000
_cell.angle_alpha   90.00
_cell.angle_beta   90.00
_cell.angle_gamma   90.00
#
_symmetry.space_group_name_H-M   'P 1'
#
loop_
_entity.id
_entity.type
_entity.pdbx_description
1 polymer ?
#
loop_
_entity_poly.entity_id
_entity_poly.type
_entity_poly.pdbx_seq_one_letter_code
_entity_poly.pdbx_strand_id
1 'polypeptide(L)'
;MITQTQAEASALPDPEEEARRAQTARLLAYRDDGPLARWVAPRLGRGLPEVPATLVALAIVAALAVTGAIDDVDKGASLLVPPLVLILLIGATAGRDHLGRFDWLTPPLIRAAEFVTIILYAQIADAPKWLTYALLYVIGYHTYDTVYRTRQAIWPPEWLFRAGLGWELRLLVIGVGAALGQLTPVMAVLTAYLFVLFTVESVVSWVRLDKAAAQSKAEADQDLEQAPEDEAAGDRG
;
A
#
# COMPACT_ATOMS: atom_id res chain seq x y z
N MET A 1 34.40 3.88 47.35
CA MET A 1 33.35 4.79 46.85
C MET A 1 33.08 4.37 45.41
N ILE A 2 32.15 3.43 45.22
CA ILE A 2 31.81 2.87 43.91
C ILE A 2 30.54 3.60 43.47
N THR A 3 30.68 4.43 42.44
CA THR A 3 29.55 5.09 41.79
C THR A 3 28.78 4.00 41.04
N GLN A 4 27.64 3.57 41.58
CA GLN A 4 26.69 2.78 40.80
C GLN A 4 26.13 3.70 39.71
N THR A 5 26.55 3.47 38.47
CA THR A 5 25.85 3.97 37.30
C THR A 5 24.49 3.30 37.30
N GLN A 6 23.46 4.07 37.67
CA GLN A 6 22.07 3.69 37.59
C GLN A 6 21.80 3.28 36.14
N ALA A 7 21.67 1.99 35.90
CA ALA A 7 21.21 1.46 34.63
C ALA A 7 19.87 2.13 34.33
N GLU A 8 19.81 2.89 33.23
CA GLU A 8 18.59 3.51 32.73
C GLU A 8 17.52 2.42 32.62
N ALA A 9 16.58 2.45 33.57
CA ALA A 9 15.37 1.67 33.50
C ALA A 9 14.72 2.02 32.16
N SER A 10 14.60 1.02 31.28
CA SER A 10 13.92 1.11 29.97
C SER A 10 12.60 1.85 30.13
N ALA A 11 12.60 3.15 29.84
CA ALA A 11 11.41 3.98 29.89
C ALA A 11 10.41 3.42 28.86
N LEU A 12 9.15 3.27 29.26
CA LEU A 12 8.06 2.98 28.33
C LEU A 12 8.13 3.99 27.17
N PRO A 13 7.95 3.57 25.90
CA PRO A 13 8.05 4.49 24.77
C PRO A 13 7.06 5.65 24.91
N ASP A 14 7.45 6.83 24.44
CA ASP A 14 6.58 8.00 24.44
C ASP A 14 5.32 7.72 23.59
N PRO A 15 4.10 7.84 24.16
CA PRO A 15 2.85 7.62 23.43
C PRO A 15 2.71 8.50 22.17
N GLU A 16 3.26 9.72 22.18
CA GLU A 16 3.21 10.59 21.00
C GLU A 16 4.08 10.06 19.86
N GLU A 17 5.25 9.52 20.20
CA GLU A 17 6.17 8.93 19.23
C GLU A 17 5.59 7.66 18.61
N GLU A 18 4.91 6.83 19.40
CA GLU A 18 4.17 5.67 18.90
C GLU A 18 3.05 6.07 17.94
N ALA A 19 2.27 7.10 18.29
CA ALA A 19 1.19 7.61 17.45
C ALA A 19 1.72 8.10 16.09
N ARG A 20 2.84 8.85 16.08
CA ARG A 20 3.49 9.32 14.84
C ARG A 20 4.02 8.16 14.00
N ARG A 21 4.70 7.17 14.62
CA ARG A 21 5.17 5.96 13.92
C ARG A 21 4.02 5.19 13.26
N ALA A 22 2.91 5.02 13.97
CA ALA A 22 1.71 4.36 13.43
C ALA A 22 1.08 5.16 12.27
N GLN A 23 1.07 6.50 12.36
CA GLN A 23 0.59 7.37 11.28
C GLN A 23 1.45 7.23 10.01
N THR A 24 2.78 7.33 10.14
CA THR A 24 3.71 7.15 9.03
C THR A 24 3.56 5.77 8.40
N ALA A 25 3.51 4.71 9.22
CA ALA A 25 3.33 3.34 8.73
C ALA A 25 2.03 3.17 7.94
N ARG A 26 0.92 3.80 8.36
CA ARG A 26 -0.36 3.76 7.64
C ARG A 26 -0.24 4.43 6.29
N LEU A 27 0.35 5.62 6.22
CA LEU A 27 0.50 6.33 4.95
C LEU A 27 1.41 5.57 3.98
N LEU A 28 2.53 5.01 4.46
CA LEU A 28 3.40 4.15 3.66
C LEU A 28 2.65 2.93 3.10
N ALA A 29 1.81 2.27 3.91
CA ALA A 29 0.99 1.16 3.45
C ALA A 29 -0.06 1.60 2.40
N TYR A 30 -0.66 2.79 2.54
CA TYR A 30 -1.67 3.28 1.61
C TYR A 30 -1.10 3.79 0.28
N ARG A 31 0.14 4.31 0.29
CA ARG A 31 0.85 4.70 -0.93
C ARG A 31 1.10 3.51 -1.84
N ASP A 32 1.26 2.31 -1.25
CA ASP A 32 1.49 1.06 -1.97
C ASP A 32 2.72 1.17 -2.90
N ASP A 33 3.79 1.74 -2.33
CA ASP A 33 5.09 1.92 -2.97
C ASP A 33 5.78 0.55 -3.17
N GLY A 34 6.16 0.30 -4.41
CA GLY A 34 6.77 -0.94 -4.88
C GLY A 34 8.29 -0.95 -4.75
N PRO A 35 8.94 -2.00 -5.30
CA PRO A 35 10.38 -2.20 -5.17
C PRO A 35 11.22 -1.02 -5.69
N LEU A 36 10.78 -0.34 -6.73
CA LEU A 36 11.51 0.79 -7.30
C LEU A 36 11.54 1.99 -6.36
N ALA A 37 10.40 2.46 -5.85
CA ALA A 37 10.38 3.58 -4.91
C ALA A 37 11.17 3.26 -3.63
N ARG A 38 11.03 2.03 -3.11
CA ARG A 38 11.82 1.58 -1.93
C ARG A 38 13.32 1.55 -2.20
N TRP A 39 13.73 1.20 -3.41
CA TRP A 39 15.15 1.19 -3.78
C TRP A 39 15.69 2.61 -3.99
N VAL A 40 14.90 3.51 -4.57
CA VAL A 40 15.33 4.90 -4.86
C VAL A 40 15.27 5.79 -3.61
N ALA A 41 14.27 5.63 -2.73
CA ALA A 41 14.04 6.52 -1.59
C ALA A 41 15.29 6.77 -0.71
N PRO A 42 16.08 5.75 -0.32
CA PRO A 42 17.29 5.96 0.47
C PRO A 42 18.37 6.80 -0.22
N ARG A 43 18.33 6.91 -1.55
CA ARG A 43 19.34 7.61 -2.38
C ARG A 43 19.01 9.08 -2.61
N LEU A 44 17.79 9.52 -2.31
CA LEU A 44 17.29 10.87 -2.62
C LEU A 44 17.27 11.83 -1.41
N GLY A 45 17.80 11.41 -0.26
CA GLY A 45 17.79 12.23 0.96
C GLY A 45 16.36 12.56 1.39
N ARG A 46 16.04 13.86 1.55
CA ARG A 46 14.70 14.33 1.97
C ARG A 46 13.63 14.24 0.87
N GLY A 47 14.02 13.98 -0.38
CA GLY A 47 13.10 13.85 -1.51
C GLY A 47 12.32 15.13 -1.88
N LEU A 48 11.34 14.98 -2.76
CA LEU A 48 10.43 16.05 -3.18
C LEU A 48 9.25 16.22 -2.20
N PRO A 49 8.65 17.43 -2.07
CA PRO A 49 7.45 17.61 -1.26
C PRO A 49 6.28 16.78 -1.81
N GLU A 50 5.59 16.05 -0.94
CA GLU A 50 4.70 14.95 -1.34
C GLU A 50 3.54 15.40 -2.23
N VAL A 51 2.68 16.27 -1.70
CA VAL A 51 1.45 16.69 -2.37
C VAL A 51 1.74 17.51 -3.63
N PRO A 52 2.63 18.52 -3.61
CA PRO A 52 2.94 19.27 -4.83
C PRO A 52 3.52 18.38 -5.93
N ALA A 53 4.46 17.48 -5.62
CA ALA A 53 5.05 16.60 -6.62
C ALA A 53 4.01 15.64 -7.21
N THR A 54 3.14 15.07 -6.36
CA THR A 54 2.07 14.15 -6.80
C THR A 54 1.02 14.87 -7.65
N LEU A 55 0.65 16.11 -7.30
CA LEU A 55 -0.27 16.93 -8.09
C LEU A 55 0.31 17.30 -9.46
N VAL A 56 1.59 17.68 -9.52
CA VAL A 56 2.27 17.97 -10.79
C VAL A 56 2.32 16.72 -11.66
N ALA A 57 2.66 15.56 -11.08
CA ALA A 57 2.70 14.30 -11.80
C ALA A 57 1.33 13.92 -12.39
N LEU A 58 0.26 14.02 -11.58
CA LEU A 58 -1.11 13.81 -12.03
C LEU A 58 -1.53 14.81 -13.12
N ALA A 59 -1.19 16.09 -12.96
CA ALA A 59 -1.51 17.13 -13.94
C ALA A 59 -0.81 16.89 -15.29
N ILE A 60 0.44 16.43 -15.28
CA ILE A 60 1.18 16.07 -16.52
C ILE A 60 0.49 14.89 -17.21
N VAL A 61 0.15 13.82 -16.47
CA VAL A 61 -0.55 12.66 -17.05
C VAL A 61 -1.92 13.05 -17.61
N ALA A 62 -2.68 13.88 -16.88
CA ALA A 62 -3.96 14.39 -17.36
C ALA A 62 -3.79 15.26 -18.62
N ALA A 63 -2.76 16.10 -18.68
CA ALA A 63 -2.46 16.91 -19.87
C ALA A 63 -2.09 16.02 -21.07
N LEU A 64 -1.29 14.97 -20.88
CA LEU A 64 -0.97 14.00 -21.92
C LEU A 64 -2.24 13.31 -22.46
N ALA A 65 -3.16 12.94 -21.56
CA ALA A 65 -4.45 12.34 -21.92
C ALA A 65 -5.34 13.30 -22.73
N VAL A 66 -5.41 14.58 -22.35
CA VAL A 66 -6.29 15.58 -23.00
C VAL A 66 -5.72 16.01 -24.36
N THR A 67 -4.40 16.12 -24.47
CA THR A 67 -3.74 16.60 -25.69
C THR A 67 -3.55 15.52 -26.74
N GLY A 68 -3.71 14.24 -26.38
CA GLY A 68 -3.42 13.11 -27.26
C GLY A 68 -1.93 12.99 -27.64
N ALA A 69 -1.04 13.59 -26.83
CA ALA A 69 0.39 13.70 -27.15
C ALA A 69 1.09 12.34 -27.27
N ILE A 70 0.46 11.26 -26.80
CA ILE A 70 0.97 9.89 -26.83
C ILE A 70 0.08 8.91 -27.62
N ASP A 71 -0.93 9.40 -28.35
CA ASP A 71 -1.92 8.56 -29.04
C ASP A 71 -1.35 7.83 -30.27
N ASP A 72 -0.20 8.29 -30.76
CA ASP A 72 0.47 7.76 -31.93
C ASP A 72 1.17 6.43 -31.58
N VAL A 73 0.42 5.32 -31.74
CA VAL A 73 0.81 3.95 -31.37
C VAL A 73 2.15 3.52 -31.99
N ASP A 74 2.50 4.06 -33.16
CA ASP A 74 3.76 3.77 -33.86
C ASP A 74 5.01 4.28 -33.11
N LYS A 75 4.83 5.17 -32.13
CA LYS A 75 5.91 5.73 -31.32
C LYS A 75 6.03 5.01 -29.97
N GLY A 76 6.02 3.67 -29.95
CA GLY A 76 5.93 2.83 -28.74
C GLY A 76 6.70 3.29 -27.49
N ALA A 77 7.86 3.96 -27.62
CA ALA A 77 8.59 4.53 -26.48
C ALA A 77 7.89 5.72 -25.78
N SER A 78 7.06 6.51 -26.48
CA SER A 78 6.28 7.63 -25.89
C SER A 78 5.29 7.14 -24.84
N LEU A 79 4.80 5.90 -25.00
CA LEU A 79 3.93 5.25 -24.02
C LEU A 79 4.64 4.97 -22.70
N LEU A 80 5.97 5.07 -22.59
CA LEU A 80 6.66 4.99 -21.30
C LEU A 80 6.70 6.33 -20.56
N VAL A 81 6.34 7.44 -21.19
CA VAL A 81 6.41 8.77 -20.56
C VAL A 81 5.52 8.88 -19.32
N PRO A 82 4.22 8.49 -19.33
CA PRO A 82 3.38 8.56 -18.12
C PRO A 82 3.96 7.84 -16.89
N PRO A 83 4.32 6.53 -16.94
CA PRO A 83 4.87 5.83 -15.78
C PRO A 83 6.20 6.43 -15.34
N LEU A 84 7.06 6.85 -16.27
CA LEU A 84 8.33 7.48 -15.93
C LEU A 84 8.12 8.81 -15.19
N VAL A 85 7.20 9.65 -15.64
CA VAL A 85 6.86 10.91 -14.94
C VAL A 85 6.35 10.63 -13.53
N LEU A 86 5.43 9.67 -13.38
CA LEU A 86 4.90 9.31 -12.07
C LEU A 86 6.01 8.76 -11.16
N ILE A 87 6.83 7.82 -11.65
CA ILE A 87 7.94 7.22 -10.90
C ILE A 87 8.95 8.28 -10.46
N LEU A 88 9.35 9.19 -11.36
CA LEU A 88 10.34 10.21 -11.06
C LEU A 88 9.83 11.22 -10.03
N LEU A 89 8.58 11.67 -10.14
CA LEU A 89 8.04 12.71 -9.26
C LEU A 89 7.51 12.14 -7.95
N ILE A 90 6.72 11.07 -7.99
CA ILE A 90 6.08 10.47 -6.82
C ILE A 90 7.07 9.57 -6.08
N GLY A 91 7.87 8.76 -6.80
CA GLY A 91 8.88 7.90 -6.16
C GLY A 91 9.93 8.71 -5.40
N ALA A 92 10.22 9.94 -5.84
CA ALA A 92 11.09 10.86 -5.12
C ALA A 92 10.49 11.41 -3.81
N THR A 93 9.23 11.12 -3.51
CA THR A 93 8.58 11.51 -2.24
C THR A 93 8.64 10.43 -1.17
N ALA A 94 9.05 9.20 -1.51
CA ALA A 94 8.95 8.03 -0.64
C ALA A 94 9.95 8.03 0.55
N GLY A 95 10.96 8.91 0.54
CA GLY A 95 11.92 9.05 1.65
C GLY A 95 11.49 10.00 2.76
N ARG A 96 10.25 10.50 2.73
CA ARG A 96 9.75 11.50 3.69
C ARG A 96 9.17 10.85 4.94
N ASP A 97 8.96 11.68 5.97
CA ASP A 97 8.38 11.26 7.24
C ASP A 97 6.85 11.07 7.17
N HIS A 98 6.19 11.63 6.14
CA HIS A 98 4.75 11.57 5.92
C HIS A 98 3.93 12.18 7.08
N LEU A 99 4.45 13.21 7.74
CA LEU A 99 3.82 13.86 8.90
C LEU A 99 3.26 15.27 8.60
N GLY A 100 3.33 15.72 7.35
CA GLY A 100 2.80 17.00 6.91
C GLY A 100 1.27 17.07 6.96
N ARG A 101 0.74 18.29 7.15
CA ARG A 101 -0.71 18.57 7.25
C ARG A 101 -1.55 18.01 6.11
N PHE A 102 -0.97 17.91 4.91
CA PHE A 102 -1.65 17.44 3.70
C PHE A 102 -1.16 16.07 3.21
N ASP A 103 -0.21 15.43 3.90
CA ASP A 103 0.41 14.18 3.43
C ASP A 103 -0.60 13.00 3.40
N TRP A 104 -1.72 13.13 4.13
CA TRP A 104 -2.86 12.22 4.01
C TRP A 104 -3.52 12.21 2.61
N LEU A 105 -3.30 13.26 1.81
CA LEU A 105 -3.80 13.37 0.44
C LEU A 105 -2.89 12.62 -0.55
N THR A 106 -1.68 12.24 -0.14
CA THR A 106 -0.73 11.59 -1.04
C THR A 106 -1.25 10.23 -1.54
N PRO A 107 -1.69 9.28 -0.70
CA PRO A 107 -2.23 8.00 -1.18
C PRO A 107 -3.38 8.13 -2.20
N PRO A 108 -4.46 8.92 -1.95
CA PRO A 108 -5.54 9.03 -2.94
C PRO A 108 -5.10 9.71 -4.24
N LEU A 109 -4.14 10.65 -4.21
CA LEU A 109 -3.59 11.24 -5.42
C LEU A 109 -2.76 10.25 -6.23
N ILE A 110 -1.95 9.40 -5.58
CA ILE A 110 -1.22 8.32 -6.24
C ILE A 110 -2.20 7.35 -6.91
N ARG A 111 -3.27 6.95 -6.21
CA ARG A 111 -4.32 6.10 -6.77
C ARG A 111 -5.03 6.74 -7.96
N ALA A 112 -5.34 8.03 -7.88
CA ALA A 112 -5.92 8.75 -9.01
C ALA A 112 -4.97 8.76 -10.22
N ALA A 113 -3.68 9.01 -10.01
CA ALA A 113 -2.68 8.98 -11.07
C ALA A 113 -2.52 7.60 -11.71
N GLU A 114 -2.48 6.53 -10.90
CA GLU A 114 -2.44 5.15 -11.39
C GLU A 114 -3.68 4.83 -12.23
N PHE A 115 -4.87 5.13 -11.74
CA PHE A 115 -6.12 4.80 -12.43
C PHE A 115 -6.31 5.59 -13.72
N VAL A 116 -6.00 6.89 -13.71
CA VAL A 116 -6.05 7.72 -14.93
C VAL A 116 -5.09 7.17 -15.99
N THR A 117 -3.88 6.77 -15.59
CA THR A 117 -2.88 6.20 -16.53
C THR A 117 -3.36 4.87 -17.12
N ILE A 118 -3.93 3.98 -16.30
CA ILE A 118 -4.49 2.70 -16.77
C ILE A 118 -5.65 2.94 -17.76
N ILE A 119 -6.54 3.87 -17.45
CA ILE A 119 -7.68 4.22 -18.31
C ILE A 119 -7.18 4.82 -19.64
N LEU A 120 -6.17 5.68 -19.59
CA LEU A 120 -5.55 6.27 -20.78
C LEU A 120 -5.01 5.18 -21.71
N TYR A 121 -4.23 4.22 -21.19
CA TYR A 121 -3.73 3.13 -22.04
C TYR A 121 -4.82 2.23 -22.57
N ALA A 122 -5.82 1.89 -21.74
CA ALA A 122 -6.94 1.10 -22.18
C ALA A 122 -7.70 1.79 -23.33
N GLN A 123 -7.81 3.11 -23.30
CA GLN A 123 -8.42 3.88 -24.38
C GLN A 123 -7.55 3.90 -25.65
N ILE A 124 -6.24 4.15 -25.53
CA ILE A 124 -5.31 4.20 -26.67
C ILE A 124 -5.25 2.86 -27.42
N ALA A 125 -5.19 1.75 -26.69
CA ALA A 125 -5.06 0.42 -27.28
C ALA A 125 -6.38 -0.34 -27.43
N ASP A 126 -7.53 0.34 -27.28
CA ASP A 126 -8.89 -0.22 -27.35
C ASP A 126 -9.06 -1.50 -26.52
N ALA A 127 -8.54 -1.50 -25.30
CA ALA A 127 -8.62 -2.64 -24.40
C ALA A 127 -10.08 -2.85 -23.90
N PRO A 128 -10.50 -4.10 -23.66
CA PRO A 128 -11.86 -4.38 -23.21
C PRO A 128 -12.20 -3.67 -21.89
N LYS A 129 -13.27 -2.86 -21.89
CA LYS A 129 -13.69 -2.06 -20.73
C LYS A 129 -13.90 -2.89 -19.46
N TRP A 130 -14.43 -4.10 -19.59
CA TRP A 130 -14.62 -5.03 -18.46
C TRP A 130 -13.29 -5.44 -17.82
N LEU A 131 -12.24 -5.62 -18.62
CA LEU A 131 -10.91 -6.01 -18.15
C LEU A 131 -10.24 -4.83 -17.44
N THR A 132 -10.34 -3.63 -18.02
CA THR A 132 -9.88 -2.40 -17.37
C THR A 132 -10.56 -2.21 -16.02
N TYR A 133 -11.89 -2.34 -15.98
CA TYR A 133 -12.64 -2.27 -14.72
C TYR A 133 -12.19 -3.34 -13.71
N ALA A 134 -12.00 -4.59 -14.15
CA ALA A 134 -11.53 -5.66 -13.29
C ALA A 134 -10.15 -5.35 -12.68
N LEU A 135 -9.20 -4.84 -13.47
CA LEU A 135 -7.89 -4.44 -12.96
C LEU A 135 -7.99 -3.31 -11.92
N LEU A 136 -8.77 -2.26 -12.22
CA LEU A 136 -9.01 -1.15 -11.30
C LEU A 136 -9.68 -1.64 -10.01
N TYR A 137 -10.64 -2.56 -10.11
CA TYR A 137 -11.31 -3.17 -8.97
C TYR A 137 -10.33 -3.95 -8.10
N VAL A 138 -9.47 -4.78 -8.70
CA VAL A 138 -8.47 -5.58 -7.96
C VAL A 138 -7.50 -4.68 -7.19
N ILE A 139 -6.99 -3.63 -7.83
CA ILE A 139 -6.09 -2.67 -7.18
C ILE A 139 -6.83 -1.89 -6.08
N GLY A 140 -8.05 -1.43 -6.36
CA GLY A 140 -8.90 -0.72 -5.40
C GLY A 140 -9.28 -1.58 -4.20
N TYR A 141 -9.57 -2.87 -4.41
CA TYR A 141 -9.83 -3.84 -3.36
C TYR A 141 -8.62 -4.01 -2.44
N HIS A 142 -7.41 -4.13 -3.00
CA HIS A 142 -6.20 -4.21 -2.18
C HIS A 142 -5.98 -2.97 -1.31
N THR A 143 -6.20 -1.77 -1.88
CA THR A 143 -6.13 -0.53 -1.11
C THR A 143 -7.21 -0.50 -0.01
N TYR A 144 -8.43 -0.93 -0.31
CA TYR A 144 -9.52 -0.98 0.65
C TYR A 144 -9.24 -1.97 1.80
N ASP A 145 -8.82 -3.19 1.48
CA ASP A 145 -8.47 -4.23 2.46
C ASP A 145 -7.32 -3.76 3.36
N THR A 146 -6.30 -3.11 2.79
CA THR A 146 -5.20 -2.50 3.55
C THR A 146 -5.69 -1.44 4.54
N VAL A 147 -6.56 -0.53 4.11
CA VAL A 147 -7.15 0.51 4.99
C VAL A 147 -7.97 -0.13 6.11
N TYR A 148 -8.76 -1.14 5.81
CA TYR A 148 -9.62 -1.77 6.80
C TYR A 148 -8.82 -2.54 7.85
N ARG A 149 -7.79 -3.27 7.43
CA ARG A 149 -6.88 -4.00 8.32
C ARG A 149 -6.12 -3.08 9.26
N THR A 150 -5.49 -2.03 8.72
CA THR A 150 -4.65 -1.12 9.55
C THR A 150 -5.47 -0.28 10.52
N ARG A 151 -6.77 -0.08 10.26
CA ARG A 151 -7.73 0.50 11.23
C ARG A 151 -8.00 -0.43 12.42
N GLN A 152 -7.89 -1.74 12.22
CA GLN A 152 -8.00 -2.77 13.26
C GLN A 152 -6.62 -3.17 13.83
N ALA A 153 -5.57 -2.38 13.57
CA ALA A 153 -4.19 -2.68 13.94
C ALA A 153 -3.64 -4.00 13.37
N ILE A 154 -4.26 -4.52 12.32
CA ILE A 154 -3.80 -5.66 11.54
C ILE A 154 -2.98 -5.12 10.36
N TRP A 155 -1.76 -5.59 10.21
CA TRP A 155 -0.86 -5.11 9.16
C TRP A 155 -0.69 -6.18 8.09
N PRO A 156 -0.93 -5.85 6.80
CA PRO A 156 -0.57 -6.75 5.72
C PRO A 156 0.93 -7.04 5.75
N PRO A 157 1.34 -8.29 5.46
CA PRO A 157 2.75 -8.66 5.52
C PRO A 157 3.55 -7.95 4.42
N GLU A 158 4.80 -7.57 4.70
CA GLU A 158 5.61 -6.76 3.78
C GLU A 158 5.83 -7.44 2.40
N TRP A 159 5.87 -8.77 2.36
CA TRP A 159 6.02 -9.51 1.10
C TRP A 159 4.84 -9.28 0.16
N LEU A 160 3.63 -8.98 0.67
CA LEU A 160 2.44 -8.74 -0.14
C LEU A 160 2.63 -7.50 -1.02
N PHE A 161 3.18 -6.42 -0.47
CA PHE A 161 3.47 -5.21 -1.24
C PHE A 161 4.56 -5.42 -2.29
N ARG A 162 5.55 -6.27 -1.99
CA ARG A 162 6.60 -6.64 -2.97
C ARG A 162 6.04 -7.49 -4.11
N ALA A 163 5.24 -8.50 -3.78
CA ALA A 163 4.57 -9.36 -4.76
C ALA A 163 3.50 -8.60 -5.56
N GLY A 164 2.80 -7.66 -4.93
CA GLY A 164 1.83 -6.77 -5.56
C GLY A 164 2.42 -5.76 -6.54
N LEU A 165 3.75 -5.77 -6.71
CA LEU A 165 4.56 -4.95 -7.62
C LEU A 165 4.61 -3.45 -7.27
N GLY A 166 3.68 -2.96 -6.44
CA GLY A 166 3.45 -1.53 -6.23
C GLY A 166 2.96 -0.82 -7.49
N TRP A 167 2.58 0.45 -7.36
CA TRP A 167 2.04 1.21 -8.50
C TRP A 167 3.07 1.45 -9.60
N GLU A 168 4.36 1.51 -9.27
CA GLU A 168 5.45 1.80 -10.20
C GLU A 168 5.62 0.68 -11.22
N LEU A 169 5.80 -0.55 -10.72
CA LEU A 169 6.05 -1.70 -11.60
C LEU A 169 4.77 -2.12 -12.31
N ARG A 170 3.58 -1.97 -11.71
CA ARG A 170 2.31 -2.20 -12.42
C ARG A 170 2.19 -1.28 -13.62
N LEU A 171 2.41 0.02 -13.45
CA LEU A 171 2.35 0.98 -14.56
C LEU A 171 3.46 0.77 -15.59
N LEU A 172 4.68 0.37 -15.18
CA LEU A 172 5.73 0.01 -16.14
C LEU A 172 5.39 -1.23 -16.95
N VAL A 173 4.89 -2.29 -16.32
CA VAL A 173 4.46 -3.51 -17.02
C VAL A 173 3.36 -3.19 -18.04
N ILE A 174 2.37 -2.40 -17.63
CA ILE A 174 1.27 -1.95 -18.50
C ILE A 174 1.81 -1.08 -19.64
N GLY A 175 2.68 -0.11 -19.34
CA GLY A 175 3.29 0.79 -20.34
C GLY A 175 4.17 0.06 -21.35
N VAL A 176 4.97 -0.92 -20.91
CA VAL A 176 5.76 -1.80 -21.80
C VAL A 176 4.83 -2.68 -22.64
N GLY A 177 3.78 -3.24 -22.04
CA GLY A 177 2.75 -3.98 -22.78
C GLY A 177 2.11 -3.14 -23.88
N ALA A 178 1.75 -1.89 -23.58
CA ALA A 178 1.22 -0.94 -24.55
C ALA A 178 2.24 -0.62 -25.66
N ALA A 179 3.49 -0.31 -25.29
CA ALA A 179 4.58 0.00 -26.22
C ALA A 179 4.86 -1.14 -27.22
N LEU A 180 4.62 -2.39 -26.82
CA LEU A 180 4.80 -3.59 -27.63
C LEU A 180 3.53 -4.03 -28.37
N GLY A 181 2.42 -3.28 -28.25
CA GLY A 181 1.13 -3.66 -28.84
C GLY A 181 0.48 -4.90 -28.18
N GLN A 182 0.87 -5.22 -26.94
CA GLN A 182 0.42 -6.39 -26.17
C GLN A 182 -0.33 -5.99 -24.89
N LEU A 183 -0.99 -4.81 -24.88
CA LEU A 183 -1.64 -4.29 -23.66
C LEU A 183 -2.67 -5.26 -23.10
N THR A 184 -3.61 -5.74 -23.92
CA THR A 184 -4.72 -6.60 -23.46
C THR A 184 -4.24 -7.89 -22.79
N PRO A 185 -3.35 -8.72 -23.38
CA PRO A 185 -2.86 -9.91 -22.70
C PRO A 185 -2.05 -9.58 -21.44
N VAL A 186 -1.26 -8.50 -21.44
CA VAL A 186 -0.53 -8.05 -20.25
C VAL A 186 -1.49 -7.68 -19.11
N MET A 187 -2.53 -6.88 -19.40
CA MET A 187 -3.57 -6.54 -18.42
C MET A 187 -4.31 -7.77 -17.92
N ALA A 188 -4.62 -8.74 -18.78
CA ALA A 188 -5.30 -9.98 -18.37
C ALA A 188 -4.46 -10.79 -17.38
N VAL A 189 -3.18 -11.02 -17.70
CA VAL A 189 -2.25 -11.74 -16.82
C VAL A 189 -2.05 -11.00 -15.51
N LEU A 190 -1.81 -9.69 -15.56
CA LEU A 190 -1.62 -8.87 -14.37
C LEU A 190 -2.87 -8.87 -13.48
N THR A 191 -4.06 -8.75 -14.07
CA THR A 191 -5.33 -8.78 -13.34
C THR A 191 -5.52 -10.12 -12.64
N ALA A 192 -5.35 -11.24 -13.35
CA ALA A 192 -5.48 -12.58 -12.79
C ALA A 192 -4.47 -12.82 -11.65
N TYR A 193 -3.20 -12.43 -11.87
CA TYR A 193 -2.14 -12.53 -10.87
C TYR A 193 -2.47 -11.75 -9.59
N LEU A 194 -2.81 -10.46 -9.72
CA LEU A 194 -3.11 -9.60 -8.58
C LEU A 194 -4.41 -10.01 -7.87
N PHE A 195 -5.42 -10.45 -8.62
CA PHE A 195 -6.67 -10.95 -8.05
C PHE A 195 -6.40 -12.16 -7.14
N VAL A 196 -5.70 -13.17 -7.66
CA VAL A 196 -5.34 -14.36 -6.86
C VAL A 196 -4.49 -13.97 -5.65
N LEU A 197 -3.46 -13.14 -5.86
CA LEU A 197 -2.56 -12.70 -4.80
C LEU A 197 -3.30 -12.01 -3.65
N PHE A 198 -4.07 -10.97 -3.95
CA PHE A 198 -4.74 -10.15 -2.95
C PHE A 198 -5.93 -10.86 -2.31
N THR A 199 -6.72 -11.62 -3.07
CA THR A 199 -7.85 -12.36 -2.51
C THR A 199 -7.38 -13.50 -1.62
N VAL A 200 -6.37 -14.28 -2.03
CA VAL A 200 -5.88 -15.39 -1.21
C VAL A 200 -5.25 -14.88 0.08
N GLU A 201 -4.39 -13.87 0.00
CA GLU A 201 -3.79 -13.29 1.22
C GLU A 201 -4.89 -12.71 2.12
N SER A 202 -5.87 -12.02 1.54
CA SER A 202 -6.95 -11.44 2.32
C SER A 202 -7.73 -12.51 3.08
N VAL A 203 -8.23 -13.54 2.38
CA VAL A 203 -8.97 -14.65 2.99
C VAL A 203 -8.16 -15.38 4.05
N VAL A 204 -6.90 -15.73 3.76
CA VAL A 204 -6.04 -16.46 4.70
C VAL A 204 -5.82 -15.67 5.99
N SER A 205 -5.56 -14.37 5.89
CA SER A 205 -5.32 -13.53 7.06
C SER A 205 -6.58 -13.35 7.90
N TRP A 206 -7.75 -13.11 7.30
CA TRP A 206 -9.02 -13.02 8.04
C TRP A 206 -9.40 -14.33 8.74
N VAL A 207 -9.20 -15.48 8.08
CA VAL A 207 -9.46 -16.80 8.68
C VAL A 207 -8.50 -17.09 9.85
N ARG A 208 -7.23 -16.66 9.76
CA ARG A 208 -6.27 -16.82 10.85
C ARG A 208 -6.64 -16.01 12.09
N LEU A 209 -7.11 -14.78 11.88
CA LEU A 209 -7.56 -13.90 12.95
C LEU A 209 -8.78 -14.44 13.68
N ASP A 210 -9.78 -14.92 12.92
CA ASP A 210 -10.98 -15.54 13.48
C ASP A 210 -10.63 -16.75 14.37
N LYS A 211 -9.74 -17.63 13.88
CA LYS A 211 -9.24 -18.78 14.66
C LYS A 211 -8.52 -18.36 15.94
N ALA A 212 -7.63 -17.36 15.85
CA ALA A 212 -6.89 -16.87 17.01
C ALA A 212 -7.82 -16.28 18.08
N ALA A 213 -8.84 -15.51 17.66
CA ALA A 213 -9.84 -14.95 18.57
C ALA A 213 -10.71 -16.03 19.23
N ALA A 214 -11.07 -17.09 18.50
CA ALA A 214 -11.79 -18.23 19.05
C ALA A 214 -10.95 -18.99 20.10
N GLN A 215 -9.65 -19.15 19.85
CA GLN A 215 -8.72 -19.79 20.79
C GLN A 215 -8.54 -18.96 22.07
N SER A 216 -8.28 -17.65 21.94
CA SER A 216 -8.11 -16.79 23.12
C SER A 216 -9.36 -16.73 24.00
N LYS A 217 -10.55 -16.79 23.38
CA LYS A 217 -11.80 -16.88 24.12
C LYS A 217 -11.93 -18.20 24.88
N ALA A 218 -11.62 -19.32 24.23
CA ALA A 218 -11.68 -20.63 24.87
C ALA A 218 -10.69 -20.75 26.05
N GLU A 219 -9.49 -20.16 25.92
CA GLU A 219 -8.49 -20.08 27.00
C GLU A 219 -9.02 -19.22 28.16
N ALA A 220 -9.59 -18.05 27.88
CA ALA A 220 -10.18 -17.19 28.91
C ALA A 220 -11.36 -17.86 29.63
N ASP A 221 -12.23 -18.58 28.91
CA ASP A 221 -13.34 -19.33 29.50
C ASP A 221 -12.81 -20.47 30.41
N GLN A 222 -11.72 -21.16 30.02
CA GLN A 222 -11.06 -22.17 30.85
C GLN A 222 -10.40 -21.57 32.11
N ASP A 223 -9.75 -20.42 32.00
CA ASP A 223 -9.14 -19.73 33.14
C ASP A 223 -10.20 -19.30 34.16
N LEU A 224 -11.39 -18.89 33.69
CA LEU A 224 -12.53 -18.58 34.56
C LEU A 224 -13.11 -19.82 35.25
N GLU A 225 -13.20 -20.96 34.56
CA GLU A 225 -13.65 -22.23 35.14
C GLU A 225 -12.65 -22.82 36.15
N GLN A 226 -11.35 -22.52 35.98
CA GLN A 226 -10.28 -22.96 36.87
C GLN A 226 -9.99 -21.97 38.01
N ALA A 227 -10.51 -20.74 37.95
CA ALA A 227 -10.45 -19.78 39.05
C ALA A 227 -11.21 -20.39 40.25
N PRO A 228 -10.52 -20.73 41.34
CA PRO A 228 -11.11 -21.57 42.36
C PRO A 228 -12.22 -20.83 43.11
N GLU A 229 -13.29 -21.54 43.48
CA GLU A 229 -14.21 -21.14 44.56
C GLU A 229 -13.52 -21.05 45.94
N ASP A 230 -12.18 -21.06 46.01
CA ASP A 230 -11.36 -21.10 47.22
C ASP A 230 -11.41 -19.82 48.05
N GLU A 231 -11.90 -18.69 47.51
CA GLU A 231 -12.19 -17.51 48.35
C GLU A 231 -13.47 -17.67 49.19
N ALA A 232 -14.37 -18.61 48.86
CA ALA A 232 -15.61 -18.84 49.61
C ALA A 232 -15.49 -19.88 50.74
N ALA A 233 -14.39 -20.65 50.80
CA ALA A 233 -14.18 -21.68 51.83
C ALA A 233 -13.21 -21.24 52.95
N GLY A 234 -12.47 -20.14 52.79
CA GLY A 234 -11.46 -19.65 53.74
C GLY A 234 -11.98 -18.82 54.91
N ASP A 235 -13.24 -18.36 54.90
CA ASP A 235 -13.81 -17.45 55.93
C ASP A 235 -14.81 -18.14 56.88
N ARG A 236 -14.57 -19.42 57.21
CA ARG A 236 -15.34 -20.17 58.23
C ARG A 236 -14.44 -20.92 59.21
N GLY A 237 -13.40 -20.25 59.71
CA GLY A 237 -12.52 -20.73 60.79
C GLY A 237 -12.56 -19.82 62.00
#